data_AF-A0A7V4NEA3-F1
#
_entry.id   AF-A0A7V4NEA3-F1
#
_cell.length_a   1.000
_cell.length_b   1.000
_cell.length_c   1.000
_cell.angle_alpha   90.00
_cell.angle_beta   90.00
_cell.angle_gamma   90.00
#
_symmetry.space_group_name_H-M   'P 1'
#
loop_
_entity.id
_entity.type
_entity.pdbx_description
1 polymer ?
#
loop_
_entity_poly.entity_id
_entity_poly.type
_entity_poly.pdbx_seq_one_letter_code
_entity_poly.pdbx_strand_id
1 'polypeptide(L)'
;MRTRKGFMTALVLIFLMVASIMLLTLYQLVGNYRTNAIRMQISSQLEIDALNFLNVGAGFMRSRSTGVLGFNIPYQTGLPSWYNDFKSKLSSEWKDFLEVYADNKSFLIAEITPSGSFATDNQIRDELVEYLSNRKLSNISIYAIKSKKPFSVLLVARAEKEGKLVYSYGIVTSKLLNQYVYFTNRERRPDGTTIYFIANELIDGPLRSHDYIHINNAGGKPTFTSPIEIVGIKDRNGYIVDPNNYSNFANLLGNPPYRLLRATDIAALDFNAIKNEYKNSIDTLVRNYTDIRSEPLVLSGIKFYGNITISFAHGQSGSNYDIKISQGNTDYIIKWNPAPPNARIRKQGGGPVEEFNIKFNGVVYATGNITIDGPTQLSTYKGNYTLFSEKDIIIKDRLIPYDTFASQFTNNEHGINGNTVSKSKLASIKDFVNTQETSSLNLVAINNVRVGEKLINMKIFASLFAFNGSFMVDGYDIGWPAGQLFVFGSIMQN
;
A
#
# COMPACT_ATOMS: atom_id res chain seq x y z
N MET A 1 -72.04 37.41 -51.90
CA MET A 1 -71.04 37.11 -50.85
C MET A 1 -69.70 37.74 -51.20
N ARG A 2 -69.40 38.95 -50.70
CA ARG A 2 -68.08 39.61 -50.86
C ARG A 2 -67.13 39.00 -49.82
N THR A 3 -66.31 38.05 -50.23
CA THR A 3 -65.18 37.57 -49.44
C THR A 3 -64.24 38.74 -49.16
N ARG A 4 -64.15 39.16 -47.89
CA ARG A 4 -63.25 40.22 -47.42
C ARG A 4 -61.80 39.75 -47.58
N LYS A 5 -61.24 39.94 -48.79
CA LYS A 5 -59.87 39.53 -49.16
C LYS A 5 -58.81 40.01 -48.16
N GLY A 6 -59.01 41.17 -47.52
CA GLY A 6 -58.09 41.70 -46.50
C GLY A 6 -58.01 40.89 -45.20
N PHE A 7 -59.05 40.13 -44.83
CA PHE A 7 -59.05 39.35 -43.58
C PHE A 7 -58.21 38.07 -43.71
N MET A 8 -58.24 37.41 -44.88
CA MET A 8 -57.34 36.28 -45.16
C MET A 8 -55.88 36.71 -45.22
N THR A 9 -55.57 37.86 -45.85
CA THR A 9 -54.19 38.34 -45.94
C THR A 9 -53.62 38.68 -44.57
N ALA A 10 -54.41 39.32 -43.70
CA ALA A 10 -54.02 39.61 -42.31
C ALA A 10 -53.79 38.33 -41.49
N LEU A 11 -54.68 37.35 -41.61
CA LEU A 11 -54.52 36.04 -40.95
C LEU A 11 -53.27 35.29 -41.43
N VAL A 12 -53.00 35.28 -42.74
CA VAL A 12 -51.81 34.64 -43.31
C VAL A 12 -50.53 35.35 -42.86
N LEU A 13 -50.53 36.68 -42.78
CA LEU A 13 -49.39 37.45 -42.26
C LEU A 13 -49.13 37.17 -40.77
N ILE A 14 -50.18 37.09 -39.95
CA ILE A 14 -50.05 36.72 -38.54
C ILE A 14 -49.53 35.29 -38.40
N PHE A 15 -50.04 34.34 -39.19
CA PHE A 15 -49.55 32.96 -39.19
C PHE A 15 -48.08 32.87 -39.65
N LEU A 16 -47.68 33.62 -40.66
CA LEU A 16 -46.29 33.68 -41.12
C LEU A 16 -45.37 34.30 -40.06
N MET A 17 -45.84 35.33 -39.35
CA MET A 17 -45.08 35.96 -38.26
C MET A 17 -44.90 34.99 -37.08
N VAL A 18 -45.97 34.30 -36.67
CA VAL A 18 -45.92 33.29 -35.60
C VAL A 18 -45.04 32.11 -36.02
N ALA A 19 -45.16 31.62 -37.25
CA ALA A 19 -44.32 30.55 -37.79
C ALA A 19 -42.84 30.96 -37.83
N SER A 20 -42.55 32.20 -38.23
CA SER A 20 -41.19 32.73 -38.28
C SER A 20 -40.58 32.87 -36.88
N ILE A 21 -41.34 33.36 -35.90
CA ILE A 21 -40.91 33.44 -34.50
C ILE A 21 -40.65 32.03 -33.94
N MET A 22 -41.56 31.08 -34.18
CA MET A 22 -41.37 29.69 -33.75
C MET A 22 -40.12 29.06 -34.37
N LEU A 23 -39.91 29.23 -35.69
CA LEU A 23 -38.72 28.74 -36.39
C LEU A 23 -37.43 29.34 -35.81
N LEU A 24 -37.42 30.64 -35.49
CA LEU A 24 -36.28 31.30 -34.89
C LEU A 24 -35.96 30.72 -33.49
N THR A 25 -36.98 30.53 -32.65
CA THR A 25 -36.81 29.92 -31.32
C THR A 25 -36.35 28.46 -31.40
N LEU A 26 -36.88 27.67 -32.33
CA LEU A 26 -36.43 26.30 -32.59
C LEU A 26 -34.98 26.26 -33.06
N TYR A 27 -34.59 27.16 -33.96
CA TYR A 27 -33.23 27.27 -34.44
C TYR A 27 -32.25 27.64 -33.32
N GLN A 28 -32.62 28.58 -32.44
CA GLN A 28 -31.83 28.95 -31.26
C GLN A 28 -31.71 27.80 -30.26
N LEU A 29 -32.81 27.07 -29.99
CA LEU A 29 -32.81 25.90 -29.10
C LEU A 29 -31.91 24.78 -29.63
N VAL A 30 -32.03 24.43 -30.91
CA VAL A 30 -31.20 23.40 -31.56
C VAL A 30 -29.74 23.86 -31.62
N GLY A 31 -29.48 25.14 -31.91
CA GLY A 31 -28.14 25.73 -31.89
C GLY A 31 -27.49 25.68 -30.51
N ASN A 32 -28.26 25.99 -29.45
CA ASN A 32 -27.80 25.90 -28.07
C ASN A 32 -27.55 24.45 -27.63
N TYR A 33 -28.45 23.53 -27.98
CA TYR A 33 -28.28 22.10 -27.69
C TYR A 33 -27.05 21.52 -28.39
N ARG A 34 -26.86 21.81 -29.68
CA ARG A 34 -25.67 21.39 -30.45
C ARG A 34 -24.38 21.97 -29.85
N THR A 35 -24.39 23.26 -29.50
CA THR A 35 -23.25 23.92 -28.85
C THR A 35 -22.93 23.28 -27.50
N ASN A 36 -23.94 22.91 -26.71
CA ASN A 36 -23.77 22.23 -25.43
C ASN A 36 -23.28 20.79 -25.57
N ALA A 37 -23.77 20.03 -26.55
CA ALA A 37 -23.31 18.67 -26.83
C ALA A 37 -21.84 18.65 -27.30
N ILE A 38 -21.47 19.54 -28.22
CA ILE A 38 -20.07 19.73 -28.64
C ILE A 38 -19.23 20.20 -27.45
N ARG A 39 -19.78 21.06 -26.58
CA ARG A 39 -19.09 21.52 -25.37
C ARG A 39 -18.80 20.39 -24.39
N MET A 40 -19.76 19.49 -24.15
CA MET A 40 -19.58 18.31 -23.31
C MET A 40 -18.59 17.31 -23.93
N GLN A 41 -18.66 17.10 -25.25
CA GLN A 41 -17.73 16.22 -25.95
C GLN A 41 -16.28 16.73 -25.86
N ILE A 42 -16.06 18.03 -26.07
CA ILE A 42 -14.73 18.64 -25.91
C ILE A 42 -14.25 18.53 -24.46
N SER A 43 -15.12 18.72 -23.48
CA SER A 43 -14.75 18.61 -22.05
C SER A 43 -14.35 17.19 -21.67
N SER A 44 -15.17 16.20 -22.01
CA SER A 44 -14.87 14.78 -21.76
C SER A 44 -13.61 14.33 -22.49
N GLN A 45 -13.37 14.85 -23.69
CA GLN A 45 -12.15 14.54 -24.41
C GLN A 45 -10.91 15.17 -23.77
N LEU A 46 -11.01 16.42 -23.29
CA LEU A 46 -9.96 17.10 -22.54
C LEU A 46 -9.65 16.41 -21.20
N GLU A 47 -10.64 15.79 -20.55
CA GLU A 47 -10.42 14.96 -19.35
C GLU A 47 -9.53 13.76 -19.67
N ILE A 48 -9.79 13.06 -20.77
CA ILE A 48 -8.95 11.95 -21.24
C ILE A 48 -7.54 12.46 -21.59
N ASP A 49 -7.43 13.60 -22.29
CA ASP A 49 -6.13 14.18 -22.65
C ASP A 49 -5.34 14.54 -21.37
N ALA A 50 -5.97 15.20 -20.39
CA ALA A 50 -5.35 15.54 -19.11
C ALA A 50 -4.93 14.29 -18.32
N LEU A 51 -5.72 13.21 -18.37
CA LEU A 51 -5.38 11.94 -17.73
C LEU A 51 -4.20 11.22 -18.42
N ASN A 52 -4.09 11.30 -19.74
CA ASN A 52 -2.92 10.82 -20.46
C ASN A 52 -1.65 11.59 -20.05
N PHE A 53 -1.77 12.92 -19.90
CA PHE A 53 -0.66 13.74 -19.42
C PHE A 53 -0.30 13.44 -17.95
N LEU A 54 -1.29 13.13 -17.12
CA LEU A 54 -1.04 12.64 -15.76
C LEU A 54 -0.25 11.32 -15.78
N ASN A 55 -0.57 10.39 -16.70
CA ASN A 55 0.18 9.15 -16.86
C ASN A 55 1.63 9.38 -17.33
N VAL A 56 1.86 10.32 -18.24
CA VAL A 56 3.22 10.76 -18.63
C VAL A 56 3.97 11.30 -17.41
N GLY A 57 3.32 12.17 -16.64
CA GLY A 57 3.86 12.68 -15.37
C GLY A 57 4.20 11.56 -14.40
N ALA A 58 3.31 10.58 -14.21
CA ALA A 58 3.55 9.42 -13.33
C ALA A 58 4.71 8.54 -13.83
N GLY A 59 4.82 8.33 -15.14
CA GLY A 59 5.96 7.66 -15.78
C GLY A 59 7.29 8.38 -15.52
N PHE A 60 7.30 9.71 -15.63
CA PHE A 60 8.45 10.54 -15.25
C PHE A 60 8.78 10.40 -13.75
N MET A 61 7.78 10.47 -12.87
CA MET A 61 7.99 10.29 -11.44
C MET A 61 8.56 8.90 -11.12
N ARG A 62 8.14 7.86 -11.86
CA ARG A 62 8.69 6.51 -11.72
C ARG A 62 10.18 6.45 -12.09
N SER A 63 10.62 7.13 -13.14
CA SER A 63 12.05 7.17 -13.50
C SER A 63 12.89 8.01 -12.52
N ARG A 64 12.26 8.96 -11.81
CA ARG A 64 12.86 9.74 -10.74
C ARG A 64 12.68 9.14 -9.33
N SER A 65 11.95 8.04 -9.23
CA SER A 65 11.72 7.37 -7.96
C SER A 65 13.02 6.73 -7.49
N THR A 66 13.41 7.08 -6.27
CA THR A 66 14.56 6.51 -5.58
C THR A 66 14.10 5.39 -4.62
N GLY A 67 12.97 4.76 -4.91
CA GLY A 67 12.42 3.68 -4.09
C GLY A 67 11.81 4.21 -2.79
N VAL A 68 12.29 3.73 -1.65
CA VAL A 68 11.90 4.20 -0.30
C VAL A 68 12.40 5.61 0.04
N LEU A 69 13.22 6.21 -0.83
CA LEU A 69 13.89 7.49 -0.60
C LEU A 69 13.09 8.67 -1.16
N GLY A 70 11.84 8.43 -1.58
CA GLY A 70 11.04 9.46 -2.22
C GLY A 70 11.35 9.58 -3.71
N PHE A 71 11.48 10.83 -4.15
CA PHE A 71 11.72 11.20 -5.54
C PHE A 71 12.86 12.18 -5.61
N ASN A 72 13.83 11.92 -6.48
CA ASN A 72 14.95 12.83 -6.71
C ASN A 72 14.55 13.93 -7.69
N ILE A 73 13.93 14.98 -7.17
CA ILE A 73 13.45 16.12 -7.95
C ILE A 73 13.98 17.44 -7.38
N PRO A 74 14.62 18.28 -8.21
CA PRO A 74 15.11 19.59 -7.79
C PRO A 74 13.97 20.61 -7.76
N TYR A 75 13.13 20.56 -6.73
CA TYR A 75 12.02 21.50 -6.57
C TYR A 75 12.47 22.96 -6.50
N GLN A 76 11.71 23.82 -7.15
CA GLN A 76 11.85 25.28 -7.11
C GLN A 76 10.80 25.87 -6.16
N THR A 77 11.14 26.99 -5.53
CA THR A 77 10.17 27.71 -4.67
C THR A 77 9.16 28.43 -5.55
N GLY A 78 7.88 28.29 -5.21
CA GLY A 78 6.76 28.85 -5.96
C GLY A 78 5.89 27.76 -6.58
N LEU A 79 4.59 28.05 -6.65
CA LEU A 79 3.59 27.24 -7.34
C LEU A 79 3.29 27.87 -8.71
N PRO A 80 2.86 27.08 -9.71
CA PRO A 80 2.49 27.63 -11.00
C PRO A 80 1.34 28.64 -10.86
N SER A 81 1.33 29.67 -11.72
CA SER A 81 0.34 30.76 -11.67
C SER A 81 -1.12 30.27 -11.72
N TRP A 82 -1.36 29.16 -12.40
CA TRP A 82 -2.68 28.53 -12.52
C TRP A 82 -3.07 27.68 -11.30
N TYR A 83 -2.21 27.49 -10.29
CA TYR A 83 -2.49 26.61 -9.15
C TYR A 83 -3.74 27.03 -8.35
N ASN A 84 -3.97 28.34 -8.21
CA ASN A 84 -5.15 28.83 -7.51
C ASN A 84 -6.45 28.56 -8.29
N ASP A 85 -6.41 28.60 -9.63
CA ASP A 85 -7.55 28.18 -10.46
C ASP A 85 -7.82 26.68 -10.27
N PHE A 86 -6.78 25.85 -10.33
CA PHE A 86 -6.87 24.43 -10.01
C PHE A 86 -7.50 24.18 -8.63
N LYS A 87 -6.96 24.80 -7.57
CA LYS A 87 -7.47 24.66 -6.20
C LYS A 87 -8.93 25.09 -6.10
N SER A 88 -9.34 26.14 -6.80
CA SER A 88 -10.72 26.64 -6.77
C SER A 88 -11.74 25.63 -7.31
N LYS A 89 -11.34 24.79 -8.27
CA LYS A 89 -12.18 23.77 -8.94
C LYS A 89 -12.31 22.45 -8.17
N LEU A 90 -11.58 22.28 -7.08
CA LEU A 90 -11.67 21.11 -6.21
C LEU A 90 -12.86 21.19 -5.25
N SER A 91 -13.30 20.02 -4.76
CA SER A 91 -14.25 19.93 -3.66
C SER A 91 -13.64 20.48 -2.35
N SER A 92 -14.49 20.75 -1.36
CA SER A 92 -14.07 21.19 -0.02
C SER A 92 -13.07 20.22 0.61
N GLU A 93 -13.32 18.91 0.53
CA GLU A 93 -12.47 17.89 1.14
C GLU A 93 -11.06 17.89 0.52
N TRP A 94 -10.98 18.06 -0.80
CA TRP A 94 -9.69 18.11 -1.50
C TRP A 94 -8.93 19.41 -1.24
N LYS A 95 -9.63 20.54 -1.05
CA LYS A 95 -9.00 21.82 -0.66
C LYS A 95 -8.32 21.71 0.70
N ASP A 96 -9.04 21.19 1.69
CA ASP A 96 -8.53 21.00 3.05
C ASP A 96 -7.36 20.01 3.06
N PHE A 97 -7.49 18.90 2.32
CA PHE A 97 -6.43 17.94 2.13
C PHE A 97 -5.15 18.59 1.58
N LEU A 98 -5.26 19.40 0.51
CA LEU A 98 -4.11 20.05 -0.10
C LEU A 98 -3.44 21.10 0.79
N GLU A 99 -4.19 21.79 1.65
CA GLU A 99 -3.61 22.74 2.61
C GLU A 99 -2.68 22.06 3.61
N VAL A 100 -3.05 20.87 4.05
CA VAL A 100 -2.21 20.05 4.93
C VAL A 100 -1.09 19.37 4.14
N TYR A 101 -1.36 18.94 2.91
CA TYR A 101 -0.49 18.02 2.19
C TYR A 101 0.53 18.66 1.25
N ALA A 102 0.19 19.73 0.53
CA ALA A 102 1.05 20.36 -0.48
C ALA A 102 1.97 21.43 0.13
N ASP A 103 3.25 21.40 -0.24
CA ASP A 103 4.23 22.44 0.07
C ASP A 103 4.17 23.55 -0.99
N ASN A 104 4.85 24.67 -0.76
CA ASN A 104 4.91 25.82 -1.67
C ASN A 104 6.00 25.70 -2.76
N LYS A 105 6.43 24.47 -3.05
CA LYS A 105 7.50 24.17 -3.99
C LYS A 105 6.99 23.29 -5.12
N SER A 106 7.43 23.56 -6.34
CA SER A 106 7.01 22.81 -7.52
C SER A 106 8.17 22.55 -8.47
N PHE A 107 7.96 21.63 -9.39
CA PHE A 107 8.89 21.29 -10.46
C PHE A 107 8.11 21.13 -11.75
N LEU A 108 8.53 21.86 -12.77
CA LEU A 108 7.96 21.81 -14.11
C LEU A 108 8.50 20.57 -14.83
N ILE A 109 7.63 19.59 -15.09
CA ILE A 109 8.00 18.39 -15.87
C ILE A 109 7.95 18.72 -17.36
N ALA A 110 6.83 19.29 -17.82
CA ALA A 110 6.63 19.69 -19.21
C ALA A 110 5.62 20.84 -19.32
N GLU A 111 5.87 21.78 -20.22
CA GLU A 111 4.94 22.83 -20.64
C GLU A 111 5.07 23.04 -22.14
N ILE A 112 4.02 22.71 -22.88
CA ILE A 112 4.00 22.71 -24.35
C ILE A 112 2.84 23.59 -24.82
N THR A 113 3.18 24.56 -25.67
CA THR A 113 2.26 25.49 -26.31
C THR A 113 2.60 25.58 -27.80
N PRO A 114 1.70 26.09 -28.66
CA PRO A 114 2.01 26.34 -30.07
C PRO A 114 3.22 27.26 -30.30
N SER A 115 3.52 28.15 -29.34
CA SER A 115 4.59 29.15 -29.43
C SER A 115 5.89 28.75 -28.73
N GLY A 116 5.91 27.64 -27.99
CA GLY A 116 7.08 27.23 -27.22
C GLY A 116 6.87 25.89 -26.51
N SER A 117 7.94 25.09 -26.44
CA SER A 117 7.92 23.76 -25.85
C SER A 117 9.09 23.56 -24.88
N PHE A 118 8.77 23.14 -23.66
CA PHE A 118 9.73 22.73 -22.65
C PHE A 118 9.32 21.37 -22.08
N ALA A 119 10.27 20.45 -21.95
CA ALA A 119 10.13 19.30 -21.05
C ALA A 119 11.51 18.92 -20.51
N THR A 120 11.51 18.24 -19.36
CA THR A 120 12.74 17.75 -18.71
C THR A 120 13.46 16.68 -19.54
N ASP A 121 12.73 15.97 -20.41
CA ASP A 121 13.24 14.93 -21.30
C ASP A 121 12.83 15.24 -22.75
N ASN A 122 13.78 15.13 -23.69
CA ASN A 122 13.53 15.44 -25.10
C ASN A 122 12.52 14.50 -25.75
N GLN A 123 12.52 13.20 -25.39
CA GLN A 123 11.57 12.24 -25.94
C GLN A 123 10.14 12.57 -25.49
N ILE A 124 9.96 12.90 -24.20
CA ILE A 124 8.67 13.36 -23.67
C ILE A 124 8.23 14.65 -24.38
N ARG A 125 9.15 15.59 -24.60
CA ARG A 125 8.84 16.84 -25.31
C ARG A 125 8.29 16.55 -26.70
N ASP A 126 8.99 15.73 -27.47
CA ASP A 126 8.67 15.50 -28.87
C ASP A 126 7.33 14.74 -29.02
N GLU A 127 7.08 13.74 -28.17
CA GLU A 127 5.78 13.03 -28.09
C GLU A 127 4.64 13.98 -27.72
N LEU A 128 4.83 14.89 -26.75
CA LEU A 128 3.80 15.84 -26.34
C LEU A 128 3.58 16.96 -27.38
N VAL A 129 4.59 17.37 -28.14
CA VAL A 129 4.45 18.32 -29.27
C VAL A 129 3.62 17.70 -30.39
N GLU A 130 3.89 16.44 -30.73
CA GLU A 130 3.08 15.69 -31.69
C GLU A 130 1.63 15.54 -31.17
N TYR A 131 1.47 15.16 -29.91
CA TYR A 131 0.16 15.03 -29.27
C TYR A 131 -0.62 16.36 -29.29
N LEU A 132 0.02 17.47 -28.94
CA LEU A 132 -0.58 18.81 -28.97
C LEU A 132 -1.11 19.15 -30.36
N SER A 133 -0.31 18.87 -31.40
CA SER A 133 -0.63 19.16 -32.80
C SER A 133 -1.79 18.29 -33.29
N ASN A 134 -1.72 16.96 -33.06
CA ASN A 134 -2.73 16.00 -33.48
C ASN A 134 -4.09 16.25 -32.82
N ARG A 135 -4.07 16.69 -31.56
CA ARG A 135 -5.28 16.92 -30.75
C ARG A 135 -5.78 18.35 -30.81
N LYS A 136 -5.01 19.24 -31.46
CA LYS A 136 -5.24 20.69 -31.58
C LYS A 136 -5.44 21.34 -30.20
N LEU A 137 -4.52 21.03 -29.27
CA LEU A 137 -4.53 21.59 -27.92
C LEU A 137 -3.83 22.96 -27.93
N SER A 138 -4.24 23.83 -27.02
CA SER A 138 -3.68 25.17 -26.82
C SER A 138 -2.56 25.17 -25.77
N ASN A 139 -2.62 24.29 -24.78
CA ASN A 139 -1.59 24.15 -23.75
C ASN A 139 -1.63 22.73 -23.15
N ILE A 140 -0.44 22.16 -22.94
CA ILE A 140 -0.20 20.99 -22.09
C ILE A 140 0.73 21.45 -20.96
N SER A 141 0.35 21.25 -19.70
CA SER A 141 1.25 21.51 -18.57
C SER A 141 1.27 20.32 -17.60
N ILE A 142 2.44 19.90 -17.15
CA ILE A 142 2.62 18.81 -16.18
C ILE A 142 3.57 19.31 -15.09
N TYR A 143 3.09 19.34 -13.85
CA TYR A 143 3.84 19.80 -12.70
C TYR A 143 3.86 18.75 -11.59
N ALA A 144 5.01 18.63 -10.94
CA ALA A 144 5.18 17.94 -9.67
C ALA A 144 5.20 18.97 -8.54
N ILE A 145 4.22 18.92 -7.66
CA ILE A 145 4.14 19.78 -6.47
C ILE A 145 4.65 18.95 -5.29
N LYS A 146 5.60 19.53 -4.56
CA LYS A 146 6.23 18.88 -3.42
C LYS A 146 5.19 18.64 -2.33
N SER A 147 5.16 17.44 -1.76
CA SER A 147 4.38 17.19 -0.55
C SER A 147 5.16 17.63 0.69
N LYS A 148 4.45 18.03 1.75
CA LYS A 148 5.03 18.16 3.10
C LYS A 148 5.49 16.80 3.65
N LYS A 149 5.05 15.68 3.05
CA LYS A 149 5.54 14.33 3.33
C LYS A 149 6.69 13.96 2.38
N PRO A 150 7.78 13.34 2.86
CA PRO A 150 9.01 13.14 2.07
C PRO A 150 8.89 12.10 0.95
N PHE A 151 7.94 11.17 1.05
CA PHE A 151 7.82 10.02 0.13
C PHE A 151 6.75 10.18 -0.92
N SER A 152 6.23 11.39 -1.13
CA SER A 152 5.06 11.55 -1.96
C SER A 152 5.04 12.90 -2.68
N VAL A 153 4.40 12.91 -3.84
CA VAL A 153 4.37 14.05 -4.75
C VAL A 153 2.97 14.19 -5.28
N LEU A 154 2.46 15.42 -5.30
CA LEU A 154 1.22 15.74 -5.99
C LEU A 154 1.56 16.03 -7.45
N LEU A 155 1.11 15.17 -8.35
CA LEU A 155 1.15 15.46 -9.77
C LEU A 155 -0.13 16.18 -10.18
N VAL A 156 0.03 17.26 -10.96
CA VAL A 156 -1.09 17.95 -11.60
C VAL A 156 -0.75 18.12 -13.08
N ALA A 157 -1.63 17.59 -13.91
CA ALA A 157 -1.60 17.73 -15.35
C ALA A 157 -2.76 18.63 -15.80
N ARG A 158 -2.49 19.48 -16.78
CA ARG A 158 -3.41 20.46 -17.34
C ARG A 158 -3.47 20.25 -18.85
N ALA A 159 -4.68 20.18 -19.38
CA ALA A 159 -4.96 20.21 -20.81
C ALA A 159 -5.86 21.40 -21.14
N GLU A 160 -5.54 22.13 -22.20
CA GLU A 160 -6.33 23.27 -22.65
C GLU A 160 -6.62 23.18 -24.15
N LYS A 161 -7.84 23.55 -24.54
CA LYS A 161 -8.26 23.71 -25.93
C LYS A 161 -9.29 24.81 -26.05
N GLU A 162 -9.02 25.79 -26.91
CA GLU A 162 -9.95 26.89 -27.24
C GLU A 162 -10.50 27.61 -25.97
N GLY A 163 -9.62 27.87 -25.00
CA GLY A 163 -9.97 28.53 -23.74
C GLY A 163 -10.72 27.66 -22.72
N LYS A 164 -11.01 26.40 -23.05
CA LYS A 164 -11.47 25.41 -22.06
C LYS A 164 -10.29 24.66 -21.49
N LEU A 165 -10.30 24.52 -20.17
CA LEU A 165 -9.18 23.94 -19.44
C LEU A 165 -9.69 22.89 -18.45
N VAL A 166 -8.96 21.78 -18.38
CA VAL A 166 -9.23 20.64 -17.50
C VAL A 166 -7.95 20.25 -16.78
N TYR A 167 -8.10 19.84 -15.52
CA TYR A 167 -7.03 19.31 -14.69
C TYR A 167 -7.27 17.84 -14.37
N SER A 168 -6.20 17.06 -14.43
CA SER A 168 -6.13 15.72 -13.85
C SER A 168 -5.00 15.72 -12.83
N TYR A 169 -5.23 15.09 -11.68
CA TYR A 169 -4.26 15.11 -10.59
C TYR A 169 -4.24 13.78 -9.86
N GLY A 170 -3.12 13.51 -9.19
CA GLY A 170 -2.93 12.29 -8.43
C GLY A 170 -1.75 12.41 -7.48
N ILE A 171 -1.77 11.60 -6.43
CA ILE A 171 -0.65 11.47 -5.52
C ILE A 171 0.20 10.29 -6.00
N VAL A 172 1.47 10.55 -6.29
CA VAL A 172 2.46 9.51 -6.54
C VAL A 172 3.27 9.33 -5.27
N THR A 173 3.28 8.12 -4.74
CA THR A 173 4.10 7.76 -3.58
C THR A 173 5.31 6.96 -4.03
N SER A 174 6.40 7.11 -3.31
CA SER A 174 7.62 6.36 -3.51
C SER A 174 7.38 4.89 -3.18
N LYS A 175 8.22 4.00 -3.70
CA LYS A 175 8.07 2.57 -3.45
C LYS A 175 8.26 2.32 -1.95
N LEU A 176 7.21 1.83 -1.31
CA LEU A 176 7.22 1.48 0.11
C LEU A 176 8.02 0.19 0.33
N LEU A 177 8.52 -0.03 1.56
CA LEU A 177 9.22 -1.26 1.96
C LEU A 177 8.39 -2.54 1.69
N ASN A 178 7.06 -2.41 1.67
CA ASN A 178 6.12 -3.50 1.41
C ASN A 178 6.14 -4.07 -0.02
N GLN A 179 6.93 -3.51 -0.94
CA GLN A 179 7.12 -4.12 -2.27
C GLN A 179 8.00 -5.39 -2.22
N TYR A 180 8.81 -5.54 -1.17
CA TYR A 180 9.71 -6.67 -1.01
C TYR A 180 9.06 -7.72 -0.11
N VAL A 181 9.15 -8.99 -0.51
CA VAL A 181 8.76 -10.12 0.36
C VAL A 181 9.85 -10.40 1.39
N TYR A 182 11.09 -10.02 1.08
CA TYR A 182 12.21 -10.07 2.01
C TYR A 182 13.07 -8.83 1.84
N PHE A 183 13.20 -8.08 2.92
CA PHE A 183 14.07 -6.92 3.03
C PHE A 183 14.99 -7.12 4.24
N THR A 184 16.29 -7.00 4.06
CA THR A 184 17.21 -6.91 5.19
C THR A 184 18.28 -5.84 5.03
N ASN A 185 18.64 -5.19 6.15
CA ASN A 185 19.82 -4.35 6.19
C ASN A 185 21.12 -5.16 6.37
N ARG A 186 21.06 -6.30 7.07
CA ARG A 186 22.22 -7.17 7.35
C ARG A 186 21.83 -8.65 7.23
N GLU A 187 22.72 -9.47 6.67
CA GLU A 187 22.51 -10.92 6.56
C GLU A 187 23.13 -11.66 7.75
N ARG A 188 22.98 -11.07 8.94
CA ARG A 188 23.48 -11.62 10.20
C ARG A 188 22.45 -11.41 11.29
N ARG A 189 22.32 -12.41 12.16
CA ARG A 189 21.48 -12.36 13.35
C ARG A 189 22.09 -11.47 14.44
N PRO A 190 21.34 -11.11 15.49
CA PRO A 190 21.85 -10.30 16.60
C PRO A 190 23.01 -10.95 17.36
N ASP A 191 23.11 -12.29 17.33
CA ASP A 191 24.21 -13.07 17.91
C ASP A 191 25.46 -13.13 17.01
N GLY A 192 25.42 -12.54 15.82
CA GLY A 192 26.50 -12.54 14.82
C GLY A 192 26.46 -13.71 13.85
N THR A 193 25.53 -14.65 13.98
CA THR A 193 25.42 -15.81 13.09
C THR A 193 24.96 -15.40 11.70
N THR A 194 25.67 -15.86 10.67
CA THR A 194 25.34 -15.62 9.26
C THR A 194 24.04 -16.32 8.87
N ILE A 195 23.18 -15.60 8.14
CA ILE A 195 21.96 -16.15 7.54
C ILE A 195 22.34 -16.74 6.18
N TYR A 196 22.08 -18.04 6.00
CA TYR A 196 22.31 -18.74 4.74
C TYR A 196 21.01 -19.08 4.04
N PHE A 197 20.94 -18.76 2.75
CA PHE A 197 19.94 -19.32 1.86
C PHE A 197 20.39 -20.71 1.39
N ILE A 198 19.50 -21.70 1.44
CA ILE A 198 19.82 -23.11 1.24
C ILE A 198 18.93 -23.80 0.21
N ALA A 199 19.26 -25.06 -0.10
CA ALA A 199 18.45 -25.91 -0.96
C ALA A 199 16.97 -25.96 -0.51
N ASN A 200 16.06 -26.03 -1.48
CA ASN A 200 14.60 -26.09 -1.29
C ASN A 200 13.93 -24.83 -0.72
N GLU A 201 14.67 -23.77 -0.44
CA GLU A 201 14.07 -22.48 -0.15
C GLU A 201 13.49 -21.84 -1.42
N LEU A 202 12.30 -21.26 -1.26
CA LEU A 202 11.59 -20.56 -2.30
C LEU A 202 11.24 -19.16 -1.79
N ILE A 203 11.85 -18.15 -2.38
CA ILE A 203 11.49 -16.75 -2.19
C ILE A 203 10.65 -16.32 -3.38
N ASP A 204 9.35 -16.18 -3.13
CA ASP A 204 8.36 -15.96 -4.17
C ASP A 204 7.88 -14.50 -4.21
N GLY A 205 8.79 -13.62 -4.59
CA GLY A 205 8.58 -12.19 -4.70
C GLY A 205 9.90 -11.41 -4.65
N PRO A 206 9.86 -10.07 -4.82
CA PRO A 206 11.07 -9.25 -4.85
C PRO A 206 11.83 -9.32 -3.53
N LEU A 207 13.14 -9.45 -3.60
CA LEU A 207 14.04 -9.46 -2.44
C LEU A 207 15.00 -8.28 -2.50
N ARG A 208 15.31 -7.68 -1.35
CA ARG A 208 16.40 -6.72 -1.22
C ARG A 208 17.25 -6.99 0.02
N SER A 209 18.56 -6.96 -0.16
CA SER A 209 19.54 -7.06 0.93
C SER A 209 20.59 -5.97 0.78
N HIS A 210 20.81 -5.17 1.83
CA HIS A 210 21.89 -4.19 1.88
C HIS A 210 23.26 -4.80 2.24
N ASP A 211 23.33 -6.12 2.36
CA ASP A 211 24.55 -6.87 2.61
C ASP A 211 24.74 -7.94 1.50
N TYR A 212 25.84 -8.68 1.59
CA TYR A 212 26.03 -9.89 0.81
C TYR A 212 25.06 -10.97 1.30
N ILE A 213 24.25 -11.51 0.40
CA ILE A 213 23.49 -12.72 0.70
C ILE A 213 24.46 -13.90 0.72
N HIS A 214 24.31 -14.80 1.70
CA HIS A 214 25.14 -15.99 1.80
C HIS A 214 24.33 -17.19 1.31
N ILE A 215 24.89 -17.96 0.38
CA ILE A 215 24.23 -19.14 -0.18
C ILE A 215 25.04 -20.38 0.16
N ASN A 216 24.38 -21.35 0.80
CA ASN A 216 24.88 -22.70 0.92
C ASN A 216 24.07 -23.61 -0.02
N ASN A 217 24.59 -23.80 -1.22
CA ASN A 217 23.98 -24.63 -2.26
C ASN A 217 24.30 -26.14 -2.12
N ALA A 218 24.80 -26.59 -0.95
CA ALA A 218 24.98 -28.01 -0.69
C ALA A 218 23.62 -28.72 -0.72
N GLY A 219 23.48 -29.73 -1.59
CA GLY A 219 22.23 -30.47 -1.74
C GLY A 219 21.16 -29.78 -2.61
N GLY A 220 21.46 -28.64 -3.23
CA GLY A 220 20.54 -27.94 -4.15
C GLY A 220 20.63 -26.42 -4.05
N LYS A 221 19.97 -25.71 -4.97
CA LYS A 221 19.99 -24.24 -5.04
C LYS A 221 18.70 -23.64 -4.45
N PRO A 222 18.77 -22.53 -3.68
CA PRO A 222 17.60 -21.71 -3.39
C PRO A 222 17.00 -21.16 -4.68
N THR A 223 15.70 -20.87 -4.66
CA THR A 223 14.96 -20.34 -5.81
C THR A 223 14.35 -18.97 -5.51
N PHE A 224 14.66 -17.99 -6.36
CA PHE A 224 14.11 -16.64 -6.31
C PHE A 224 13.27 -16.41 -7.57
N THR A 225 11.95 -16.22 -7.40
CA THR A 225 11.03 -16.13 -8.55
C THR A 225 10.99 -14.74 -9.19
N SER A 226 11.46 -13.72 -8.46
CA SER A 226 11.41 -12.31 -8.85
C SER A 226 12.80 -11.67 -8.78
N PRO A 227 12.97 -10.45 -9.33
CA PRO A 227 14.25 -9.74 -9.26
C PRO A 227 14.74 -9.57 -7.82
N ILE A 228 16.04 -9.81 -7.60
CA ILE A 228 16.70 -9.57 -6.31
C ILE A 228 17.62 -8.35 -6.39
N GLU A 229 17.66 -7.54 -5.34
CA GLU A 229 18.54 -6.38 -5.21
C GLU A 229 19.54 -6.60 -4.08
N ILE A 230 20.81 -6.82 -4.40
CA ILE A 230 21.83 -7.27 -3.42
C ILE A 230 23.16 -6.57 -3.62
N VAL A 231 24.03 -6.55 -2.61
CA VAL A 231 25.43 -6.14 -2.79
C VAL A 231 26.20 -7.17 -3.62
N GLY A 232 25.92 -8.44 -3.36
CA GLY A 232 26.48 -9.58 -4.08
C GLY A 232 26.19 -10.89 -3.35
N ILE A 233 26.74 -11.98 -3.85
CA ILE A 233 26.60 -13.31 -3.26
C ILE A 233 27.93 -13.74 -2.64
N LYS A 234 27.86 -14.33 -1.45
CA LYS A 234 28.94 -15.12 -0.84
C LYS A 234 28.57 -16.60 -0.81
N ASP A 235 29.54 -17.47 -1.06
CA ASP A 235 29.36 -18.91 -0.94
C ASP A 235 29.34 -19.38 0.53
N ARG A 236 29.17 -20.69 0.75
CA ARG A 236 29.19 -21.31 2.08
C ARG A 236 30.49 -21.13 2.86
N ASN A 237 31.60 -20.80 2.19
CA ASN A 237 32.90 -20.56 2.79
C ASN A 237 33.15 -19.06 3.02
N GLY A 238 32.23 -18.19 2.61
CA GLY A 238 32.33 -16.74 2.74
C GLY A 238 33.05 -16.05 1.57
N TYR A 239 33.41 -16.76 0.51
CA TYR A 239 34.05 -16.16 -0.67
C TYR A 239 33.03 -15.44 -1.54
N ILE A 240 33.42 -14.27 -2.06
CA ILE A 240 32.59 -13.50 -2.99
C ILE A 240 32.51 -14.27 -4.31
N VAL A 241 31.29 -14.48 -4.78
CA VAL A 241 31.01 -15.14 -6.05
C VAL A 241 31.01 -14.11 -7.18
N ASP A 242 31.65 -14.45 -8.29
CA ASP A 242 31.57 -13.65 -9.53
C ASP A 242 30.11 -13.64 -10.05
N PRO A 243 29.52 -12.48 -10.42
CA PRO A 243 28.16 -12.40 -10.95
C PRO A 243 27.84 -13.35 -12.12
N ASN A 244 28.83 -13.68 -12.95
CA ASN A 244 28.67 -14.63 -14.06
C ASN A 244 28.40 -16.06 -13.58
N ASN A 245 28.74 -16.36 -12.33
CA ASN A 245 28.60 -17.67 -11.71
C ASN A 245 27.38 -17.78 -10.79
N TYR A 246 26.56 -16.73 -10.63
CA TYR A 246 25.40 -16.75 -9.70
C TYR A 246 24.43 -17.89 -9.99
N SER A 247 24.24 -18.26 -11.26
CA SER A 247 23.41 -19.39 -11.66
C SER A 247 23.87 -20.73 -11.10
N ASN A 248 25.15 -20.87 -10.70
CA ASN A 248 25.67 -22.08 -10.03
C ASN A 248 25.26 -22.16 -8.55
N PHE A 249 24.86 -21.04 -7.96
CA PHE A 249 24.53 -20.95 -6.53
C PHE A 249 23.02 -20.81 -6.30
N ALA A 250 22.30 -20.08 -7.16
CA ALA A 250 20.86 -19.85 -7.02
C ALA A 250 20.12 -20.02 -8.35
N ASN A 251 18.84 -20.39 -8.27
CA ASN A 251 17.91 -20.27 -9.38
C ASN A 251 17.31 -18.86 -9.37
N LEU A 252 17.83 -17.97 -10.22
CA LEU A 252 17.38 -16.58 -10.35
C LEU A 252 16.42 -16.47 -11.54
N LEU A 253 15.11 -16.49 -11.28
CA LEU A 253 14.06 -16.53 -12.31
C LEU A 253 13.43 -15.16 -12.61
N GLY A 254 13.85 -14.11 -11.90
CA GLY A 254 13.36 -12.75 -12.11
C GLY A 254 13.77 -12.13 -13.46
N ASN A 255 13.10 -11.05 -13.85
CA ASN A 255 13.46 -10.25 -15.01
C ASN A 255 13.51 -8.73 -14.67
N PRO A 256 14.71 -8.11 -14.58
CA PRO A 256 16.02 -8.75 -14.65
C PRO A 256 16.26 -9.72 -13.47
N PRO A 257 17.16 -10.72 -13.58
CA PRO A 257 17.37 -11.70 -12.51
C PRO A 257 17.86 -11.07 -11.20
N TYR A 258 18.74 -10.07 -11.29
CA TYR A 258 19.27 -9.34 -10.14
C TYR A 258 19.65 -7.90 -10.51
N ARG A 259 19.80 -7.06 -9.49
CA ARG A 259 20.41 -5.72 -9.53
C ARG A 259 21.45 -5.63 -8.42
N LEU A 260 22.68 -5.21 -8.77
CA LEU A 260 23.72 -4.95 -7.77
C LEU A 260 23.55 -3.57 -7.15
N LEU A 261 23.58 -3.50 -5.83
CA LEU A 261 23.46 -2.26 -5.05
C LEU A 261 24.80 -1.56 -4.88
N ARG A 262 24.81 -0.24 -4.97
CA ARG A 262 25.96 0.61 -4.66
C ARG A 262 25.85 1.17 -3.25
N ALA A 263 26.95 1.66 -2.69
CA ALA A 263 26.97 2.32 -1.37
C ALA A 263 25.94 3.47 -1.29
N THR A 264 25.72 4.21 -2.37
CA THR A 264 24.70 5.27 -2.44
C THR A 264 23.26 4.73 -2.37
N ASP A 265 22.99 3.54 -2.94
CA ASP A 265 21.67 2.91 -2.85
C ASP A 265 21.36 2.48 -1.41
N ILE A 266 22.39 2.06 -0.65
CA ILE A 266 22.28 1.59 0.73
C ILE A 266 22.16 2.78 1.69
N ALA A 267 23.12 3.71 1.62
CA ALA A 267 23.27 4.82 2.57
C ALA A 267 22.06 5.75 2.61
N ALA A 268 21.29 5.78 1.52
CA ALA A 268 20.14 6.64 1.47
C ALA A 268 18.97 6.13 2.35
N LEU A 269 18.89 4.84 2.66
CA LEU A 269 17.79 4.26 3.44
C LEU A 269 18.14 4.25 4.93
N ASP A 270 17.52 5.16 5.67
CA ASP A 270 17.70 5.25 7.12
C ASP A 270 16.63 4.45 7.88
N PHE A 271 17.00 3.24 8.31
CA PHE A 271 16.16 2.38 9.15
C PHE A 271 15.72 3.03 10.45
N ASN A 272 16.56 3.89 11.06
CA ASN A 272 16.20 4.57 12.29
C ASN A 272 15.13 5.64 12.04
N ALA A 273 15.24 6.37 10.93
CA ALA A 273 14.20 7.32 10.53
C ALA A 273 12.86 6.60 10.29
N ILE A 274 12.85 5.49 9.54
CA ILE A 274 11.64 4.72 9.27
C ILE A 274 11.04 4.15 10.57
N LYS A 275 11.88 3.58 11.45
CA LYS A 275 11.46 3.09 12.77
C LYS A 275 10.81 4.20 13.60
N ASN A 276 11.44 5.36 13.67
CA ASN A 276 10.95 6.50 14.47
C ASN A 276 9.65 7.05 13.88
N GLU A 277 9.55 7.18 12.55
CA GLU A 277 8.32 7.58 11.88
C GLU A 277 7.18 6.59 12.14
N TYR A 278 7.45 5.29 12.02
CA TYR A 278 6.46 4.24 12.29
C TYR A 278 6.00 4.29 13.75
N LYS A 279 6.95 4.36 14.69
CA LYS A 279 6.67 4.43 16.13
C LYS A 279 5.85 5.67 16.48
N ASN A 280 6.21 6.84 15.96
CA ASN A 280 5.49 8.08 16.24
C ASN A 280 4.09 8.03 15.62
N SER A 281 3.96 7.55 14.38
CA SER A 281 2.67 7.45 13.69
C SER A 281 1.73 6.50 14.41
N ILE A 282 2.20 5.32 14.81
CA ILE A 282 1.35 4.33 15.49
C ILE A 282 0.92 4.78 16.89
N ASP A 283 1.76 5.55 17.59
CA ASP A 283 1.42 6.10 18.90
C ASP A 283 0.22 7.07 18.83
N THR A 284 0.08 7.83 17.72
CA THR A 284 -1.10 8.69 17.50
C THR A 284 -2.40 7.92 17.25
N LEU A 285 -2.31 6.63 16.93
CA LEU A 285 -3.45 5.79 16.58
C LEU A 285 -3.98 5.00 17.78
N VAL A 286 -3.34 5.08 18.96
CA VAL A 286 -3.68 4.27 20.12
C VAL A 286 -3.98 5.11 21.35
N ARG A 287 -4.84 4.57 22.22
CA ARG A 287 -5.16 5.16 23.52
C ARG A 287 -5.13 4.07 24.60
N ASN A 288 -4.93 4.47 25.85
CA ASN A 288 -5.01 3.51 26.96
C ASN A 288 -6.48 3.11 27.21
N TYR A 289 -6.72 2.04 27.97
CA TYR A 289 -8.08 1.56 28.23
C TYR A 289 -8.98 2.59 28.93
N THR A 290 -8.44 3.36 29.88
CA THR A 290 -9.19 4.38 30.63
C THR A 290 -9.70 5.49 29.71
N ASP A 291 -8.87 5.96 28.79
CA ASP A 291 -9.23 7.00 27.81
C ASP A 291 -10.27 6.48 26.79
N ILE A 292 -10.16 5.21 26.40
CA ILE A 292 -11.14 4.56 25.52
C ILE A 292 -12.48 4.42 26.24
N ARG A 293 -12.46 4.12 27.55
CA ARG A 293 -13.69 4.03 28.35
C ARG A 293 -14.37 5.39 28.50
N SER A 294 -13.63 6.48 28.66
CA SER A 294 -14.21 7.83 28.75
C SER A 294 -14.75 8.32 27.41
N GLU A 295 -14.07 7.99 26.30
CA GLU A 295 -14.44 8.43 24.94
C GLU A 295 -14.45 7.26 23.93
N PRO A 296 -15.44 6.34 24.03
CA PRO A 296 -15.46 5.09 23.28
C PRO A 296 -15.69 5.25 21.76
N LEU A 297 -16.28 6.37 21.34
CA LEU A 297 -16.64 6.63 19.95
C LEU A 297 -15.51 7.24 19.11
N VAL A 298 -14.40 7.63 19.74
CA VAL A 298 -13.20 8.09 19.02
C VAL A 298 -12.46 6.87 18.48
N LEU A 299 -12.12 6.90 17.19
CA LEU A 299 -11.43 5.80 16.52
C LEU A 299 -10.01 5.64 17.07
N SER A 300 -9.73 4.50 17.70
CA SER A 300 -8.39 4.22 18.23
C SER A 300 -8.10 2.74 18.39
N GLY A 301 -6.82 2.42 18.49
CA GLY A 301 -6.31 1.15 18.97
C GLY A 301 -6.07 1.19 20.47
N ILE A 302 -5.58 0.09 21.04
CA ILE A 302 -5.38 -0.05 22.49
C ILE A 302 -3.89 -0.13 22.81
N LYS A 303 -3.46 0.70 23.77
CA LYS A 303 -2.10 0.74 24.30
C LYS A 303 -1.99 0.08 25.66
N PHE A 304 -0.98 -0.78 25.81
CA PHE A 304 -0.63 -1.49 27.04
C PHE A 304 0.79 -1.12 27.49
N TYR A 305 0.95 -0.94 28.80
CA TYR A 305 2.24 -0.68 29.44
C TYR A 305 2.78 -1.96 30.06
N GLY A 306 3.53 -2.75 29.27
CA GLY A 306 4.12 -4.02 29.69
C GLY A 306 3.89 -5.16 28.70
N ASN A 307 4.17 -6.39 29.15
CA ASN A 307 4.00 -7.59 28.34
C ASN A 307 2.52 -7.95 28.23
N ILE A 308 2.11 -8.42 27.06
CA ILE A 308 0.75 -8.93 26.81
C ILE A 308 0.80 -10.25 26.05
N THR A 309 -0.25 -11.04 26.23
CA THR A 309 -0.53 -12.22 25.42
C THR A 309 -1.76 -11.96 24.55
N ILE A 310 -1.69 -12.31 23.28
CA ILE A 310 -2.78 -12.15 22.31
C ILE A 310 -3.19 -13.52 21.79
N SER A 311 -4.49 -13.73 21.66
CA SER A 311 -5.05 -14.88 20.96
C SER A 311 -6.09 -14.40 19.96
N PHE A 312 -6.04 -14.93 18.74
CA PHE A 312 -7.10 -14.80 17.74
C PHE A 312 -7.86 -16.12 17.65
N ALA A 313 -9.19 -16.06 17.58
CA ALA A 313 -10.00 -17.28 17.50
C ALA A 313 -11.29 -17.08 16.69
N HIS A 314 -11.25 -16.19 15.68
CA HIS A 314 -12.40 -15.93 14.83
C HIS A 314 -12.85 -17.21 14.14
N GLY A 315 -14.14 -17.54 14.28
CA GLY A 315 -14.77 -18.70 13.64
C GLY A 315 -14.28 -20.07 14.14
N GLN A 316 -13.56 -20.14 15.27
CA GLN A 316 -13.20 -21.41 15.90
C GLN A 316 -14.30 -21.88 16.87
N SER A 317 -14.61 -23.18 16.83
CA SER A 317 -15.60 -23.80 17.71
C SER A 317 -15.26 -23.53 19.19
N GLY A 318 -16.23 -23.05 19.97
CA GLY A 318 -16.06 -22.74 21.39
C GLY A 318 -15.42 -21.39 21.72
N SER A 319 -15.04 -20.59 20.71
CA SER A 319 -14.50 -19.23 20.92
C SER A 319 -15.54 -18.15 20.59
N ASN A 320 -15.62 -17.11 21.42
CA ASN A 320 -16.57 -15.99 21.24
C ASN A 320 -15.87 -14.64 21.10
N TYR A 321 -14.65 -14.63 20.56
CA TYR A 321 -13.85 -13.42 20.40
C TYR A 321 -13.11 -13.40 19.07
N ASP A 322 -12.89 -12.19 18.57
CA ASP A 322 -12.04 -11.98 17.39
C ASP A 322 -10.59 -11.82 17.84
N ILE A 323 -10.39 -11.06 18.91
CA ILE A 323 -9.10 -10.91 19.59
C ILE A 323 -9.31 -10.89 21.11
N LYS A 324 -8.50 -11.66 21.83
CA LYS A 324 -8.36 -11.62 23.29
C LYS A 324 -6.96 -11.13 23.61
N ILE A 325 -6.86 -10.09 24.44
CA ILE A 325 -5.60 -9.52 24.90
C ILE A 325 -5.53 -9.70 26.41
N SER A 326 -4.54 -10.43 26.91
CA SER A 326 -4.36 -10.71 28.33
C SER A 326 -3.14 -9.94 28.86
N GLN A 327 -3.34 -9.20 29.95
CA GLN A 327 -2.28 -8.52 30.70
C GLN A 327 -2.38 -8.92 32.17
N GLY A 328 -1.46 -9.80 32.62
CA GLY A 328 -1.57 -10.43 33.94
C GLY A 328 -2.87 -11.22 34.07
N ASN A 329 -3.65 -10.92 35.11
CA ASN A 329 -4.95 -11.57 35.37
C ASN A 329 -6.15 -10.85 34.73
N THR A 330 -5.92 -9.91 33.82
CA THR A 330 -6.97 -9.13 33.16
C THR A 330 -7.03 -9.47 31.68
N ASP A 331 -8.21 -9.79 31.18
CA ASP A 331 -8.50 -10.01 29.77
C ASP A 331 -9.31 -8.86 29.18
N TYR A 332 -8.93 -8.45 27.99
CA TYR A 332 -9.64 -7.52 27.13
C TYR A 332 -10.08 -8.27 25.88
N ILE A 333 -11.37 -8.56 25.80
CA ILE A 333 -11.99 -9.36 24.75
C ILE A 333 -12.67 -8.41 23.78
N ILE A 334 -12.24 -8.40 22.52
CA ILE A 334 -12.81 -7.56 21.48
C ILE A 334 -13.52 -8.43 20.44
N LYS A 335 -14.72 -7.99 20.06
CA LYS A 335 -15.52 -8.59 18.99
C LYS A 335 -16.05 -7.49 18.06
N TRP A 336 -15.91 -7.65 16.76
CA TRP A 336 -16.48 -6.75 15.76
C TRP A 336 -18.01 -6.74 15.85
N ASN A 337 -18.62 -5.59 15.60
CA ASN A 337 -20.05 -5.36 15.77
C ASN A 337 -20.60 -4.41 14.69
N PRO A 338 -21.22 -4.85 13.59
CA PRO A 338 -21.08 -6.12 12.86
C PRO A 338 -19.88 -6.13 11.89
N ALA A 339 -19.23 -4.98 11.68
CA ALA A 339 -18.04 -4.82 10.84
C ALA A 339 -17.11 -3.72 11.39
N PRO A 340 -15.80 -3.78 11.11
CA PRO A 340 -14.85 -2.72 11.45
C PRO A 340 -15.32 -1.34 10.92
N PRO A 341 -15.04 -0.23 11.63
CA PRO A 341 -14.30 -0.16 12.89
C PRO A 341 -15.18 -0.37 14.13
N ASN A 342 -16.46 -0.68 13.98
CA ASN A 342 -17.35 -0.86 15.12
C ASN A 342 -17.04 -2.18 15.83
N ALA A 343 -16.75 -2.11 17.12
CA ALA A 343 -16.47 -3.27 17.93
C ALA A 343 -17.10 -3.14 19.32
N ARG A 344 -17.08 -4.23 20.05
CA ARG A 344 -17.44 -4.30 21.46
C ARG A 344 -16.23 -4.81 22.22
N ILE A 345 -15.88 -4.12 23.30
CA ILE A 345 -14.83 -4.55 24.23
C ILE A 345 -15.48 -5.00 25.52
N ARG A 346 -15.01 -6.14 26.04
CA ARG A 346 -15.33 -6.65 27.37
C ARG A 346 -14.04 -6.82 28.15
N LYS A 347 -13.90 -6.08 29.26
CA LYS A 347 -12.82 -6.25 30.23
C LYS A 347 -13.29 -7.18 31.34
N GLN A 348 -12.50 -8.19 31.67
CA GLN A 348 -12.77 -9.12 32.77
C GLN A 348 -11.48 -9.49 33.51
N GLY A 349 -11.58 -9.84 34.79
CA GLY A 349 -10.42 -10.07 35.65
C GLY A 349 -9.85 -8.77 36.22
N GLY A 350 -9.27 -8.84 37.42
CA GLY A 350 -8.74 -7.67 38.13
C GLY A 350 -9.79 -6.63 38.59
N GLY A 351 -11.08 -6.99 38.62
CA GLY A 351 -12.19 -6.11 39.03
C GLY A 351 -13.54 -6.54 38.46
N PRO A 352 -14.58 -5.68 38.56
CA PRO A 352 -15.88 -5.91 37.92
C PRO A 352 -15.74 -6.09 36.41
N VAL A 353 -16.64 -6.89 35.83
CA VAL A 353 -16.73 -7.02 34.37
C VAL A 353 -17.31 -5.73 33.79
N GLU A 354 -16.67 -5.21 32.76
CA GLU A 354 -17.09 -4.00 32.06
C GLU A 354 -17.21 -4.28 30.56
N GLU A 355 -18.31 -3.87 29.94
CA GLU A 355 -18.58 -4.13 28.53
C GLU A 355 -19.23 -2.91 27.88
N PHE A 356 -18.67 -2.46 26.75
CA PHE A 356 -19.20 -1.31 25.99
C PHE A 356 -18.75 -1.36 24.52
N ASN A 357 -19.44 -0.60 23.66
CA ASN A 357 -19.10 -0.47 22.24
C ASN A 357 -17.98 0.55 22.04
N ILE A 358 -17.09 0.30 21.08
CA ILE A 358 -15.96 1.17 20.73
C ILE A 358 -15.80 1.30 19.20
N LYS A 359 -15.05 2.33 18.77
CA LYS A 359 -14.49 2.41 17.40
C LYS A 359 -13.04 1.91 17.42
N PHE A 360 -12.84 0.63 17.14
CA PHE A 360 -11.53 -0.01 17.13
C PHE A 360 -10.89 0.03 15.74
N ASN A 361 -9.65 0.49 15.63
CA ASN A 361 -8.92 0.60 14.36
C ASN A 361 -8.03 -0.61 14.04
N GLY A 362 -8.01 -1.65 14.89
CA GLY A 362 -7.18 -2.85 14.67
C GLY A 362 -5.76 -2.78 15.22
N VAL A 363 -5.35 -1.65 15.83
CA VAL A 363 -3.99 -1.50 16.39
C VAL A 363 -3.94 -1.95 17.84
N VAL A 364 -2.97 -2.81 18.17
CA VAL A 364 -2.61 -3.16 19.54
C VAL A 364 -1.15 -2.79 19.78
N TYR A 365 -0.91 -1.95 20.77
CA TYR A 365 0.41 -1.45 21.12
C TYR A 365 0.82 -1.96 22.49
N ALA A 366 2.04 -2.49 22.62
CA ALA A 366 2.65 -2.85 23.89
C ALA A 366 4.05 -2.23 24.05
N THR A 367 4.34 -1.66 25.22
CA THR A 367 5.72 -1.25 25.58
C THR A 367 6.61 -2.44 25.96
N GLY A 368 6.01 -3.60 26.27
CA GLY A 368 6.70 -4.87 26.49
C GLY A 368 6.56 -5.83 25.31
N ASN A 369 6.83 -7.10 25.56
CA ASN A 369 6.66 -8.16 24.55
C ASN A 369 5.18 -8.41 24.23
N ILE A 370 4.91 -8.80 22.99
CA ILE A 370 3.63 -9.39 22.60
C ILE A 370 3.87 -10.87 22.32
N THR A 371 3.19 -11.75 23.05
CA THR A 371 3.18 -13.19 22.77
C THR A 371 1.87 -13.55 22.10
N ILE A 372 1.90 -14.18 20.93
CA ILE A 372 0.71 -14.74 20.28
C ILE A 372 0.63 -16.22 20.68
N ASP A 373 -0.37 -16.54 21.49
CA ASP A 373 -0.54 -17.84 22.15
C ASP A 373 -2.03 -18.12 22.33
N GLY A 374 -2.55 -19.01 21.49
CA GLY A 374 -3.94 -19.40 21.44
C GLY A 374 -4.13 -20.83 21.94
N PRO A 375 -5.35 -21.16 22.41
CA PRO A 375 -5.61 -22.45 23.06
C PRO A 375 -5.46 -23.67 22.12
N THR A 376 -5.41 -23.45 20.81
CA THR A 376 -5.39 -24.52 19.80
C THR A 376 -4.11 -24.52 18.96
N GLN A 377 -3.10 -23.70 19.30
CA GLN A 377 -1.89 -23.48 18.49
C GLN A 377 -2.19 -23.01 17.05
N LEU A 378 -3.40 -22.50 16.82
CA LEU A 378 -3.89 -21.90 15.59
C LEU A 378 -4.65 -20.62 15.94
N SER A 379 -4.15 -19.50 15.45
CA SER A 379 -4.79 -18.19 15.54
C SER A 379 -5.42 -17.84 14.19
N THR A 380 -6.75 -17.98 14.12
CA THR A 380 -7.53 -17.52 12.96
C THR A 380 -8.07 -16.12 13.22
N TYR A 381 -7.78 -15.19 12.31
CA TYR A 381 -8.17 -13.79 12.45
C TYR A 381 -9.02 -13.31 11.28
N LYS A 382 -9.92 -12.36 11.54
CA LYS A 382 -10.71 -11.66 10.53
C LYS A 382 -10.63 -10.16 10.74
N GLY A 383 -10.35 -9.42 9.68
CA GLY A 383 -10.08 -7.98 9.71
C GLY A 383 -8.60 -7.64 9.63
N ASN A 384 -8.30 -6.35 9.75
CA ASN A 384 -6.94 -5.80 9.59
C ASN A 384 -6.37 -5.42 10.95
N TYR A 385 -5.23 -6.03 11.30
CA TYR A 385 -4.59 -5.82 12.59
C TYR A 385 -3.14 -5.38 12.44
N THR A 386 -2.69 -4.53 13.35
CA THR A 386 -1.27 -4.23 13.54
C THR A 386 -0.92 -4.41 15.00
N LEU A 387 -0.03 -5.36 15.27
CA LEU A 387 0.52 -5.62 16.58
C LEU A 387 1.88 -4.92 16.66
N PHE A 388 2.00 -3.93 17.52
CA PHE A 388 3.22 -3.16 17.70
C PHE A 388 3.81 -3.38 19.09
N SER A 389 5.04 -3.88 19.12
CA SER A 389 5.81 -4.15 20.33
C SER A 389 7.06 -3.26 20.36
N GLU A 390 7.28 -2.54 21.45
CA GLU A 390 8.58 -1.88 21.68
C GLU A 390 9.71 -2.88 22.03
N LYS A 391 9.37 -4.16 22.22
CA LYS A 391 10.30 -5.25 22.47
C LYS A 391 10.15 -6.31 21.37
N ASP A 392 9.99 -7.57 21.74
CA ASP A 392 9.82 -8.67 20.80
C ASP A 392 8.34 -8.95 20.53
N ILE A 393 8.07 -9.58 19.39
CA ILE A 393 6.85 -10.35 19.14
C ILE A 393 7.23 -11.82 19.10
N ILE A 394 6.52 -12.64 19.88
CA ILE A 394 6.77 -14.08 20.04
C ILE A 394 5.56 -14.82 19.49
N ILE A 395 5.76 -15.61 18.44
CA ILE A 395 4.70 -16.38 17.77
C ILE A 395 4.79 -17.82 18.26
N LYS A 396 3.71 -18.32 18.85
CA LYS A 396 3.58 -19.74 19.20
C LYS A 396 2.51 -20.48 18.40
N ASP A 397 1.63 -19.74 17.75
CA ASP A 397 0.55 -20.27 16.93
C ASP A 397 0.87 -20.23 15.43
N ARG A 398 0.17 -21.06 14.64
CA ARG A 398 -0.02 -20.74 13.22
C ARG A 398 -0.92 -19.53 13.08
N LEU A 399 -0.58 -18.59 12.20
CA LEU A 399 -1.35 -17.39 11.95
C LEU A 399 -1.94 -17.47 10.55
N ILE A 400 -3.26 -17.59 10.42
CA ILE A 400 -3.94 -17.74 9.13
C ILE A 400 -5.24 -16.91 9.15
N PRO A 401 -5.53 -16.07 8.14
CA PRO A 401 -6.84 -15.45 8.02
C PRO A 401 -7.96 -16.49 8.04
N TYR A 402 -9.10 -16.19 8.66
CA TYR A 402 -10.19 -17.14 8.77
C TYR A 402 -10.73 -17.60 7.41
N ASP A 403 -10.96 -16.66 6.47
CA ASP A 403 -11.54 -16.99 5.17
C ASP A 403 -10.55 -17.83 4.33
N THR A 404 -9.26 -17.49 4.39
CA THR A 404 -8.17 -18.33 3.82
C THR A 404 -8.09 -19.70 4.48
N PHE A 405 -8.19 -19.80 5.82
CA PHE A 405 -8.19 -21.07 6.53
C PHE A 405 -9.37 -21.96 6.07
N ALA A 406 -10.58 -21.42 6.10
CA ALA A 406 -11.80 -22.14 5.73
C ALA A 406 -11.81 -22.62 4.27
N SER A 407 -11.18 -21.87 3.37
CA SER A 407 -11.12 -22.22 1.95
C SER A 407 -9.94 -23.14 1.60
N GLN A 408 -8.77 -22.90 2.19
CA GLN A 408 -7.52 -23.48 1.72
C GLN A 408 -6.92 -24.50 2.67
N PHE A 409 -7.33 -24.56 3.92
CA PHE A 409 -6.72 -25.42 4.93
C PHE A 409 -7.77 -26.32 5.60
N THR A 410 -7.30 -27.24 6.44
CA THR A 410 -8.16 -28.20 7.15
C THR A 410 -7.86 -28.15 8.64
N ASN A 411 -8.66 -28.87 9.44
CA ASN A 411 -8.48 -28.95 10.88
C ASN A 411 -7.15 -29.59 11.31
N ASN A 412 -6.38 -30.17 10.39
CA ASN A 412 -5.02 -30.64 10.65
C ASN A 412 -4.05 -29.51 11.02
N GLU A 413 -4.42 -28.24 10.81
CA GLU A 413 -3.60 -27.08 11.23
C GLU A 413 -3.76 -26.75 12.72
N HIS A 414 -4.65 -27.43 13.45
CA HIS A 414 -4.74 -27.31 14.91
C HIS A 414 -3.68 -28.18 15.60
N GLY A 415 -3.27 -27.73 16.79
CA GLY A 415 -2.31 -28.44 17.62
C GLY A 415 -0.89 -28.39 17.04
N ILE A 416 -0.07 -29.36 17.43
CA ILE A 416 1.35 -29.41 17.01
C ILE A 416 1.52 -29.74 15.52
N ASN A 417 0.53 -30.36 14.88
CA ASN A 417 0.61 -30.87 13.51
C ASN A 417 0.11 -29.83 12.49
N GLY A 418 0.59 -29.92 11.25
CA GLY A 418 0.16 -29.09 10.13
C GLY A 418 0.51 -29.76 8.81
N ASN A 419 -0.19 -29.41 7.72
CA ASN A 419 0.11 -29.99 6.39
C ASN A 419 1.19 -29.18 5.68
N THR A 420 1.98 -29.81 4.81
CA THR A 420 2.88 -29.06 3.92
C THR A 420 2.09 -28.34 2.83
N VAL A 421 2.56 -27.16 2.43
CA VAL A 421 2.07 -26.40 1.27
C VAL A 421 2.88 -26.81 0.05
N SER A 422 2.25 -27.59 -0.83
CA SER A 422 2.84 -27.99 -2.11
C SER A 422 2.83 -26.82 -3.12
N LYS A 423 3.58 -26.95 -4.22
CA LYS A 423 3.59 -25.95 -5.31
C LYS A 423 2.21 -25.73 -5.93
N SER A 424 1.42 -26.79 -6.13
CA SER A 424 0.05 -26.67 -6.67
C SER A 424 -0.87 -25.96 -5.68
N LYS A 425 -0.71 -26.24 -4.38
CA LYS A 425 -1.49 -25.58 -3.34
C LYS A 425 -1.13 -24.09 -3.19
N LEU A 426 0.15 -23.75 -3.33
CA LEU A 426 0.63 -22.36 -3.30
C LEU A 426 -0.07 -21.49 -4.35
N ALA A 427 -0.21 -21.97 -5.60
CA ALA A 427 -0.90 -21.23 -6.66
C ALA A 427 -2.37 -20.96 -6.29
N SER A 428 -3.08 -21.96 -5.75
CA SER A 428 -4.46 -21.81 -5.29
C SER A 428 -4.59 -20.84 -4.11
N ILE A 429 -3.63 -20.86 -3.16
CA ILE A 429 -3.60 -19.91 -2.05
C ILE A 429 -3.41 -18.49 -2.56
N LYS A 430 -2.45 -18.27 -3.47
CA LYS A 430 -2.20 -16.94 -4.06
C LYS A 430 -3.42 -16.39 -4.77
N ASP A 431 -4.08 -17.20 -5.58
CA ASP A 431 -5.29 -16.80 -6.30
C ASP A 431 -6.41 -16.40 -5.34
N PHE A 432 -6.65 -17.21 -4.31
CA PHE A 432 -7.63 -16.90 -3.27
C PHE A 432 -7.29 -15.61 -2.52
N VAL A 433 -6.04 -15.45 -2.06
CA VAL A 433 -5.63 -14.26 -1.30
C VAL A 433 -5.74 -12.99 -2.15
N ASN A 434 -5.40 -13.05 -3.43
CA ASN A 434 -5.47 -11.88 -4.32
C ASN A 434 -6.89 -11.50 -4.73
N THR A 435 -7.85 -12.42 -4.66
CA THR A 435 -9.21 -12.20 -5.19
C THR A 435 -10.31 -12.16 -4.14
N GLN A 436 -10.12 -12.81 -2.99
CA GLN A 436 -11.15 -13.01 -1.97
C GLN A 436 -10.74 -12.60 -0.56
N GLU A 437 -9.44 -12.64 -0.21
CA GLU A 437 -9.02 -12.31 1.15
C GLU A 437 -8.99 -10.79 1.38
N THR A 438 -9.54 -10.36 2.52
CA THR A 438 -9.62 -8.94 2.90
C THR A 438 -8.97 -8.64 4.25
N SER A 439 -8.51 -9.68 4.95
CA SER A 439 -7.85 -9.60 6.25
C SER A 439 -6.33 -9.50 6.10
N SER A 440 -5.70 -8.75 6.99
CA SER A 440 -4.25 -8.60 7.04
C SER A 440 -3.74 -8.51 8.47
N LEU A 441 -2.50 -8.94 8.67
CA LEU A 441 -1.83 -8.89 9.96
C LEU A 441 -0.43 -8.34 9.77
N ASN A 442 -0.11 -7.28 10.51
CA ASN A 442 1.24 -6.75 10.64
C ASN A 442 1.77 -7.03 12.03
N LEU A 443 2.92 -7.69 12.11
CA LEU A 443 3.67 -7.93 13.33
C LEU A 443 4.89 -7.01 13.32
N VAL A 444 4.86 -5.97 14.14
CA VAL A 444 5.88 -4.92 14.15
C VAL A 444 6.56 -4.89 15.50
N ALA A 445 7.81 -5.33 15.54
CA ALA A 445 8.66 -5.32 16.71
C ALA A 445 9.79 -4.31 16.54
N ILE A 446 10.09 -3.55 17.59
CA ILE A 446 11.33 -2.76 17.63
C ILE A 446 12.54 -3.68 17.70
N ASN A 447 12.46 -4.80 18.41
CA ASN A 447 13.54 -5.78 18.51
C ASN A 447 13.34 -6.94 17.53
N ASN A 448 12.81 -8.08 17.97
CA ASN A 448 12.73 -9.29 17.16
C ASN A 448 11.28 -9.73 16.91
N VAL A 449 11.07 -10.38 15.77
CA VAL A 449 9.87 -11.21 15.56
C VAL A 449 10.34 -12.67 15.55
N ARG A 450 9.94 -13.46 16.55
CA ARG A 450 10.45 -14.82 16.69
C ARG A 450 9.35 -15.86 16.78
N VAL A 451 9.56 -16.99 16.13
CA VAL A 451 8.79 -18.22 16.37
C VAL A 451 9.33 -18.83 17.67
N GLY A 452 8.57 -18.64 18.75
CA GLY A 452 8.91 -19.15 20.08
C GLY A 452 8.50 -20.60 20.29
N GLU A 453 7.57 -21.12 19.48
CA GLU A 453 7.16 -22.52 19.50
C GLU A 453 7.21 -23.11 18.09
N LYS A 454 8.06 -24.12 17.92
CA LYS A 454 8.35 -24.74 16.63
C LYS A 454 7.31 -25.80 16.29
N LEU A 455 6.16 -25.38 15.76
CA LEU A 455 5.09 -26.27 15.29
C LEU A 455 5.45 -26.98 13.98
N ILE A 456 4.92 -28.19 13.76
CA ILE A 456 5.17 -28.96 12.53
C ILE A 456 4.47 -28.27 11.34
N ASN A 457 5.22 -27.96 10.28
CA ASN A 457 4.71 -27.28 9.10
C ASN A 457 4.01 -25.94 9.43
N MET A 458 4.74 -25.04 10.10
CA MET A 458 4.26 -23.75 10.55
C MET A 458 3.82 -22.84 9.40
N LYS A 459 2.75 -22.05 9.64
CA LYS A 459 2.18 -21.09 8.69
C LYS A 459 2.04 -19.73 9.34
N ILE A 460 2.53 -18.71 8.66
CA ILE A 460 2.47 -17.32 9.10
C ILE A 460 1.98 -16.48 7.93
N PHE A 461 0.71 -16.12 7.97
CA PHE A 461 0.13 -15.12 7.08
C PHE A 461 0.21 -13.76 7.79
N ALA A 462 1.34 -13.09 7.65
CA ALA A 462 1.56 -11.77 8.24
C ALA A 462 2.76 -11.09 7.59
N SER A 463 2.76 -9.75 7.62
CA SER A 463 3.98 -8.99 7.39
C SER A 463 4.74 -8.82 8.70
N LEU A 464 6.01 -9.20 8.71
CA LEU A 464 6.89 -9.26 9.86
C LEU A 464 7.92 -8.14 9.75
N PHE A 465 7.95 -7.24 10.73
CA PHE A 465 8.87 -6.11 10.77
C PHE A 465 9.66 -6.14 12.08
N ALA A 466 10.97 -6.22 11.98
CA ALA A 466 11.91 -6.18 13.09
C ALA A 466 12.91 -5.02 12.87
N PHE A 467 12.73 -3.90 13.56
CA PHE A 467 13.47 -2.67 13.22
C PHE A 467 14.94 -2.65 13.69
N ASN A 468 15.25 -3.26 14.84
CA ASN A 468 16.60 -3.34 15.39
C ASN A 468 17.11 -4.79 15.50
N GLY A 469 16.27 -5.76 15.17
CA GLY A 469 16.59 -7.19 15.29
C GLY A 469 16.15 -7.95 14.06
N SER A 470 15.85 -9.24 14.25
CA SER A 470 15.65 -10.17 13.15
C SER A 470 14.36 -10.98 13.27
N PHE A 471 13.95 -11.54 12.14
CA PHE A 471 13.06 -12.69 12.14
C PHE A 471 13.85 -13.96 12.47
N MET A 472 13.40 -14.74 13.44
CA MET A 472 14.10 -15.96 13.86
C MET A 472 13.14 -17.08 14.30
N VAL A 473 13.65 -18.31 14.29
CA VAL A 473 12.98 -19.48 14.84
C VAL A 473 13.81 -19.98 16.01
N ASP A 474 13.23 -19.99 17.20
CA ASP A 474 13.92 -20.43 18.40
C ASP A 474 14.25 -21.92 18.29
N GLY A 475 15.51 -22.26 18.53
CA GLY A 475 15.99 -23.63 18.42
C GLY A 475 15.83 -24.25 17.02
N TYR A 476 16.02 -23.46 15.96
CA TYR A 476 15.93 -23.93 14.58
C TYR A 476 16.93 -25.07 14.26
N ASP A 477 18.08 -25.08 14.93
CA ASP A 477 19.21 -25.99 14.74
C ASP A 477 19.26 -27.14 15.78
N ILE A 478 18.31 -27.18 16.70
CA ILE A 478 18.22 -28.22 17.74
C ILE A 478 16.95 -29.07 17.62
N GLY A 479 17.08 -30.34 17.99
CA GLY A 479 15.97 -31.30 17.96
C GLY A 479 15.59 -31.77 16.57
N TRP A 480 14.40 -32.38 16.46
CA TRP A 480 13.90 -32.91 15.19
C TRP A 480 13.46 -31.79 14.24
N PRO A 481 13.67 -31.94 12.91
CA PRO A 481 13.15 -31.01 11.92
C PRO A 481 11.63 -30.89 12.02
N ALA A 482 11.12 -29.65 12.09
CA ALA A 482 9.69 -29.39 12.15
C ALA A 482 9.04 -29.24 10.76
N GLY A 483 9.76 -29.59 9.70
CA GLY A 483 9.26 -29.51 8.33
C GLY A 483 9.30 -28.09 7.77
N GLN A 484 8.21 -27.67 7.12
CA GLN A 484 8.16 -26.44 6.33
C GLN A 484 7.80 -25.22 7.19
N LEU A 485 8.52 -24.11 7.02
CA LEU A 485 8.06 -22.79 7.43
C LEU A 485 7.45 -22.07 6.22
N PHE A 486 6.15 -21.83 6.24
CA PHE A 486 5.44 -21.12 5.17
C PHE A 486 5.06 -19.72 5.65
N VAL A 487 5.66 -18.68 5.05
CA VAL A 487 5.33 -17.28 5.33
C VAL A 487 4.66 -16.68 4.10
N PHE A 488 3.44 -16.18 4.27
CA PHE A 488 2.72 -15.43 3.25
C PHE A 488 2.58 -13.97 3.71
N GLY A 489 3.53 -13.15 3.28
CA GLY A 489 3.66 -11.75 3.66
C GLY A 489 5.09 -11.27 3.44
N SER A 490 5.42 -10.09 3.97
CA SER A 490 6.77 -9.53 3.89
C SER A 490 7.58 -9.80 5.15
N ILE A 491 8.88 -10.00 5.01
CA ILE A 491 9.84 -9.97 6.12
C ILE A 491 10.72 -8.74 5.95
N MET A 492 10.77 -7.88 6.94
CA MET A 492 11.70 -6.76 7.04
C MET A 492 12.52 -6.89 8.32
N GLN A 493 13.84 -6.86 8.20
CA GLN A 493 14.74 -6.91 9.35
C GLN A 493 15.97 -6.00 9.16
N ASN A 494 16.72 -5.77 10.23
CA ASN A 494 17.89 -4.88 10.25
C ASN A 494 19.16 -5.59 10.70
#